data_AF-B8I3G3-F1
#
_entry.id   AF-B8I3G3-F1
#
_cell.length_a   1.000
_cell.length_b   1.000
_cell.length_c   1.000
_cell.angle_alpha   90.00
_cell.angle_beta   90.00
_cell.angle_gamma   90.00
#
_symmetry.space_group_name_H-M   'P 1'
#
loop_
_entity.id
_entity.type
_entity.pdbx_description
1 polymer ?
#
loop_
_entity_poly.entity_id
_entity_poly.type
_entity_poly.pdbx_seq_one_letter_code
_entity_poly.pdbx_strand_id
1 'polypeptide(L)' 'MCQVFNEELFECSFITISLLLEIFKKNLIDITDFKSNTEIKISYIQDNLEHINQIERRSLIESVIRECIEINRSF' A
#
# COMPACT_ATOMS: atom_id res chain seq x y z
N MET A 1 -3.97 -23.41 -0.37
CA MET A 1 -3.59 -23.01 1.00
C MET A 1 -4.49 -21.85 1.37
N CYS A 2 -5.32 -21.97 2.42
CA CYS A 2 -5.91 -20.77 3.04
C CYS A 2 -4.74 -19.97 3.60
N GLN A 3 -4.39 -18.85 2.97
CA GLN A 3 -3.48 -17.91 3.60
C GLN A 3 -4.21 -17.36 4.83
N VAL A 4 -3.67 -17.67 6.01
CA VAL A 4 -4.14 -17.06 7.25
C VAL A 4 -3.75 -15.60 7.19
N PHE A 5 -4.72 -14.70 7.32
CA PHE A 5 -4.47 -13.27 7.41
C PHE A 5 -3.47 -12.99 8.53
N ASN A 6 -2.34 -12.36 8.17
CA ASN A 6 -1.34 -11.92 9.13
C ASN A 6 -1.49 -10.40 9.31
N GLU A 7 -2.10 -10.01 10.42
CA GLU A 7 -2.37 -8.61 10.77
C GLU A 7 -1.08 -7.79 10.89
N GLU A 8 -0.03 -8.33 11.52
CA GLU A 8 1.24 -7.63 11.69
C GLU A 8 1.90 -7.34 10.34
N LEU A 9 1.90 -8.32 9.43
CA LEU A 9 2.44 -8.15 8.07
C LEU A 9 1.61 -7.14 7.27
N PHE A 10 0.28 -7.13 7.44
CA PHE A 10 -0.60 -6.14 6.83
C PHE A 10 -0.27 -4.72 7.31
N GLU A 11 -0.16 -4.53 8.62
CA GLU A 11 0.18 -3.23 9.19
C GLU A 11 1.58 -2.76 8.78
N CYS A 12 2.58 -3.64 8.82
CA CYS A 12 3.91 -3.31 8.33
C CYS A 12 3.90 -2.93 6.85
N SER A 13 3.12 -3.63 6.02
CA SER A 13 2.98 -3.33 4.59
C SER A 13 2.34 -1.95 4.38
N PHE A 14 1.28 -1.65 5.12
CA PHE A 14 0.56 -0.37 5.01
C PHE A 14 1.41 0.81 5.48
N ILE A 15 2.09 0.69 6.62
CA ILE A 15 3.03 1.71 7.12
C ILE A 15 4.14 1.94 6.10
N THR A 16 4.71 0.87 5.55
CA THR A 16 5.80 0.99 4.56
C THR A 16 5.35 1.71 3.30
N ILE A 17 4.16 1.39 2.76
CA ILE A 17 3.61 2.13 1.61
C ILE A 17 3.40 3.60 1.94
N SER A 18 2.84 3.89 3.11
CA SER A 18 2.56 5.27 3.52
C SER A 18 3.85 6.10 3.59
N LEU A 19 4.93 5.51 4.13
CA LEU A 19 6.26 6.15 4.16
C LEU A 19 6.85 6.32 2.75
N LEU A 20 6.77 5.29 1.90
CA LEU A 20 7.26 5.38 0.51
C LEU A 20 6.55 6.48 -0.27
N LEU A 21 5.23 6.62 -0.07
CA LEU A 21 4.43 7.67 -0.70
C LEU A 21 4.88 9.06 -0.24
N GLU A 22 5.13 9.23 1.05
CA GLU A 22 5.63 10.50 1.60
C GLU A 22 7.03 10.85 1.06
N ILE A 23 7.93 9.87 1.02
CA ILE A 23 9.31 10.02 0.51
C ILE A 23 9.29 10.34 -1.00
N PHE A 24 8.43 9.68 -1.78
CA PHE A 24 8.22 9.97 -3.19
C PHE A 24 7.68 11.39 -3.42
N LYS A 25 6.65 11.80 -2.68
CA LYS A 25 6.10 13.17 -2.75
C LYS A 25 7.14 14.26 -2.41
N LYS A 26 8.14 13.91 -1.60
CA LYS A 26 9.29 14.77 -1.26
C LYS A 26 10.41 14.72 -2.31
N ASN A 27 10.23 13.99 -3.42
CA ASN A 27 11.22 13.77 -4.48
C ASN A 27 12.55 13.17 -3.98
N LEU A 28 12.48 12.36 -2.90
CA LEU A 28 13.67 11.70 -2.33
C LEU A 28 13.97 10.35 -3.01
N ILE A 29 12.98 9.79 -3.69
CA ILE A 29 13.11 8.59 -4.55
C ILE A 29 12.44 8.89 -5.89
N ASP A 30 12.91 8.24 -6.94
CA ASP A 30 12.29 8.36 -8.25
C ASP A 30 11.12 7.37 -8.44
N ILE A 31 10.47 7.46 -9.59
CA ILE A 31 9.32 6.61 -9.92
C ILE A 31 9.71 5.12 -10.06
N THR A 32 10.93 4.81 -10.48
CA THR A 32 11.42 3.44 -10.64
C THR A 32 11.60 2.79 -9.28
N ASP A 33 12.22 3.51 -8.34
CA ASP A 33 12.39 3.10 -6.95
C ASP A 33 11.04 2.93 -6.26
N PHE A 34 10.12 3.88 -6.46
CA PHE A 34 8.78 3.81 -5.89
C PHE A 34 8.01 2.58 -6.40
N LYS A 35 7.96 2.36 -7.72
CA LYS A 35 7.26 1.20 -8.33
C LYS A 35 7.84 -0.12 -7.79
N SER A 36 9.16 -0.27 -7.83
CA SER A 36 9.87 -1.49 -7.40
C SER A 36 9.63 -1.85 -5.93
N ASN A 37 9.36 -0.86 -5.08
CA ASN A 37 9.14 -1.06 -3.66
C ASN A 37 7.67 -1.14 -3.24
N THR A 38 6.73 -0.71 -4.08
CA THR A 38 5.30 -0.64 -3.72
C THR A 38 4.44 -1.74 -4.34
N GLU A 39 4.77 -2.24 -5.54
CA GLU A 39 3.89 -3.12 -6.32
C GLU A 39 3.38 -4.35 -5.54
N ILE A 40 4.29 -5.14 -4.98
CA ILE A 40 3.94 -6.35 -4.20
C ILE A 40 3.14 -5.99 -2.95
N LYS A 41 3.47 -4.87 -2.29
CA LYS A 41 2.81 -4.44 -1.06
C LYS A 41 1.38 -3.96 -1.33
N ILE A 42 1.18 -3.28 -2.47
CA ILE A 42 -0.14 -2.85 -2.93
C ILE A 42 -1.02 -4.08 -3.15
N SER A 43 -0.54 -5.06 -3.93
CA SER A 43 -1.29 -6.30 -4.17
C SER A 43 -1.62 -7.02 -2.87
N TYR A 44 -0.65 -7.18 -1.97
CA TYR A 44 -0.87 -7.82 -0.68
C TYR A 44 -1.95 -7.11 0.15
N ILE A 45 -1.92 -5.78 0.23
CA ILE A 45 -2.93 -5.01 0.97
C ILE A 45 -4.30 -5.14 0.31
N GLN A 46 -4.38 -5.06 -1.03
CA GLN A 46 -5.64 -5.20 -1.76
C GLN A 46 -6.29 -6.56 -1.52
N ASP A 47 -5.49 -7.63 -1.58
CA ASP A 47 -5.95 -9.01 -1.40
C ASP A 47 -6.45 -9.29 0.03
N ASN A 48 -6.01 -8.49 1.01
CA ASN A 48 -6.33 -8.70 2.43
C ASN A 48 -7.24 -7.63 3.04
N LEU A 49 -7.72 -6.65 2.25
CA LEU A 49 -8.59 -5.56 2.71
C LEU A 49 -9.91 -6.05 3.33
N GLU A 50 -10.41 -7.21 2.92
CA GLU A 50 -11.64 -7.80 3.45
C GLU A 50 -11.56 -8.16 4.94
N HIS A 51 -10.35 -8.33 5.49
CA HIS A 51 -10.14 -8.62 6.90
C HIS A 51 -10.23 -7.37 7.80
N ILE A 52 -10.31 -6.17 7.23
CA ILE A 52 -10.42 -4.92 7.97
C ILE A 52 -11.90 -4.57 8.20
N ASN A 53 -12.38 -4.86 9.40
CA ASN A 53 -13.79 -4.66 9.78
C ASN A 53 -14.19 -3.20 10.03
N GLN A 54 -13.22 -2.32 10.31
CA GLN A 54 -13.49 -0.90 10.59
C GLN A 54 -13.59 -0.10 9.29
N ILE A 55 -14.80 0.36 8.96
CA ILE A 55 -15.12 1.07 7.70
C ILE A 55 -14.24 2.31 7.50
N GLU A 56 -14.04 3.11 8.55
CA GLU A 56 -13.23 4.34 8.48
C GLU A 56 -11.77 4.02 8.17
N ARG A 57 -11.20 3.03 8.87
CA ARG A 57 -9.84 2.56 8.64
C ARG A 57 -9.67 1.99 7.23
N ARG A 58 -10.63 1.19 6.79
CA ARG A 58 -10.64 0.62 5.44
C ARG A 58 -10.64 1.71 4.37
N SER A 59 -11.49 2.73 4.53
CA SER A 59 -11.56 3.88 3.62
C SER A 59 -10.23 4.63 3.54
N LEU A 60 -9.55 4.83 4.68
CA LEU A 60 -8.23 5.45 4.72
C LEU A 60 -7.19 4.63 3.94
N ILE A 61 -7.14 3.32 4.17
CA ILE A 61 -6.22 2.41 3.48
C ILE A 61 -6.48 2.44 1.97
N GLU A 62 -7.75 2.33 1.56
CA GLU A 62 -8.15 2.37 0.15
C GLU A 62 -7.75 3.68 -0.54
N SER A 63 -7.85 4.82 0.17
CA SER A 63 -7.41 6.13 -0.34
C SER A 63 -5.91 6.16 -0.63
N VAL A 64 -5.09 5.73 0.34
CA VAL A 64 -3.62 5.68 0.18
C VAL A 64 -3.22 4.73 -0.94
N ILE A 65 -3.82 3.55 -1.00
CA ILE A 65 -3.54 2.55 -2.04
C ILE A 65 -3.92 3.06 -3.42
N ARG A 66 -5.06 3.74 -3.55
CA ARG A 66 -5.50 4.31 -4.83
C ARG A 66 -4.50 5.35 -5.35
N GLU A 67 -4.03 6.23 -4.47
CA GLU A 67 -2.99 7.21 -4.83
C GLU A 67 -1.70 6.53 -5.30
N CYS A 68 -1.25 5.48 -4.61
CA CYS A 68 -0.06 4.73 -5.03
C CYS A 68 -0.25 4.05 -6.40
N ILE A 69 -1.44 3.52 -6.68
CA ILE A 69 -1.76 2.89 -7.97
C ILE A 69 -1.76 3.93 -9.10
N GLU A 70 -2.31 5.13 -8.86
CA GLU A 70 -2.32 6.22 -9.83
C GLU A 70 -0.89 6.66 -10.19
N ILE A 71 -0.02 6.77 -9.18
CA ILE A 71 1.41 7.05 -9.38
C ILE A 71 2.06 5.91 -10.19
N ASN A 72 1.81 4.65 -9.83
CA ASN A 72 2.40 3.50 -10.52
C ASN A 72 1.94 3.34 -11.98
N ARG A 73 0.76 3.87 -12.33
CA ARG A 73 0.22 3.86 -13.70
C ARG A 73 0.57 5.10 -14.51
N SER A 74 1.05 6.15 -13.85
CA SER A 74 1.64 7.29 -14.53
C SER A 74 2.98 6.81 -15.11
N PHE A 75 3.23 7.10 -16.39
CA PHE A 75 4.40 6.71 -17.19
C PHE A 75 4.40 5.28 -17.72
#